data_AF-A0A7C9GIN3-F1
#
_entry.id   AF-A0A7C9GIN3-F1
#
_cell.length_a   1.000
_cell.length_b   1.000
_cell.length_c   1.000
_cell.angle_alpha   90.00
_cell.angle_beta   90.00
_cell.angle_gamma   90.00
#
_symmetry.space_group_name_H-M   'P 1'
#
loop_
_entity.id
_entity.type
_entity.pdbx_description
1 polymer ?
#
loop_
_entity_poly.entity_id
_entity_poly.type
_entity_poly.pdbx_seq_one_letter_code
_entity_poly.pdbx_strand_id
1 'polypeptide(L)'
;MDAPHGTSIIDVSNPSRPKVVASIRLDGNEIHSHKARVIHDGKIMITNCERARRGFFRRGRDAVAIADRLEGELGRTPTADEIGSAGGFDPAVVPDLLAAGKVAFDSGGFRVWDIADKSNPKLLAHVNTGGDGSHRFDVDDDYLFISSGRDGFVGNILQIYDISNPAKPDLVSLWWLPGQNVAAGERPTWKGTRNQLHHALRVGNELWAGCWYAGVRGIDISDIRRPRTIAEYDYHPAFFHPTHTALRPTFKVGGRDIVVVMDEEAEHERGREHAFLWFFDISDGNGMKPISTFHVNEGDTPFARNGGRFGAHQYQEHLDRPLLFATWFSGGLRAVDFSDPYRPGEVGAFIPDPGLRGKNVQTNDVEVDGRGLVYVLD
;
A
#
# COMPACT_ATOMS: atom_id res chain seq x y z
N MET A 1 -5.44 14.56 5.51
CA MET A 1 -4.38 14.40 6.51
C MET A 1 -3.11 14.93 5.88
N ASP A 2 -2.41 15.86 6.51
CA ASP A 2 -1.10 16.29 6.01
C ASP A 2 -0.12 15.12 6.11
N ALA A 3 0.81 15.03 5.17
CA ALA A 3 1.80 13.96 5.17
C ALA A 3 2.62 13.99 6.48
N PRO A 4 2.76 12.89 7.24
CA PRO A 4 3.63 12.86 8.41
C PRO A 4 5.05 13.26 8.05
N HIS A 5 5.64 14.04 8.95
CA HIS A 5 6.92 14.70 8.81
C HIS A 5 8.13 13.73 8.91
N GLY A 6 7.90 12.42 9.03
CA GLY A 6 8.93 11.40 9.12
C GLY A 6 8.54 10.23 10.03
N THR A 7 9.51 9.67 10.73
CA THR A 7 9.38 8.41 11.50
C THR A 7 9.82 8.61 12.94
N SER A 8 9.05 8.12 13.91
CA SER A 8 9.41 8.17 15.33
C SER A 8 9.62 6.78 15.91
N ILE A 9 10.60 6.64 16.80
CA ILE A 9 10.82 5.44 17.61
C ILE A 9 10.24 5.72 18.99
N ILE A 10 9.35 4.84 19.45
CA ILE A 10 8.61 5.01 20.71
C ILE A 10 8.92 3.83 21.62
N ASP A 11 9.37 4.11 22.83
CA ASP A 11 9.50 3.14 23.91
C ASP A 11 8.13 2.89 24.52
N VAL A 12 7.71 1.62 24.40
CA VAL A 12 6.42 1.08 24.86
C VAL A 12 6.62 -0.02 25.91
N SER A 13 7.76 -0.02 26.60
CA SER A 13 8.02 -0.90 27.76
C SER A 13 6.99 -0.70 28.87
N ASN A 14 6.56 0.55 29.09
CA ASN A 14 5.35 0.88 29.84
C ASN A 14 4.28 1.44 28.88
N PRO A 15 3.30 0.62 28.46
CA PRO A 15 2.29 1.03 27.48
C PRO A 15 1.36 2.13 28.00
N SER A 16 1.20 2.29 29.32
CA SER A 16 0.43 3.40 29.90
C SER A 16 1.15 4.75 29.85
N ARG A 17 2.45 4.74 29.55
CA ARG A 17 3.30 5.94 29.52
C ARG A 17 4.39 5.82 28.44
N PRO A 18 4.00 5.74 27.15
CA PRO A 18 4.93 5.62 26.05
C PRO A 18 5.82 6.86 25.97
N LYS A 19 7.05 6.69 25.49
CA LYS A 19 8.03 7.78 25.37
C LYS A 19 8.64 7.81 23.98
N VAL A 20 8.68 8.98 23.36
CA VAL A 20 9.44 9.17 22.12
C VAL A 20 10.93 9.10 22.45
N VAL A 21 11.64 8.17 21.81
CA VAL A 21 13.09 7.96 21.96
C VAL A 21 13.85 8.76 20.91
N ALA A 22 13.37 8.73 19.67
CA ALA A 22 13.94 9.49 18.56
C ALA A 22 12.84 9.84 17.54
N SER A 23 13.06 10.93 16.80
CA SER A 23 12.25 11.30 15.65
C SER A 23 13.16 11.66 14.47
N ILE A 24 13.04 10.90 13.40
CA ILE A 24 13.71 11.13 12.12
C ILE A 24 12.78 11.98 11.28
N ARG A 25 13.20 13.20 10.96
CA ARG A 25 12.44 14.11 10.09
C ARG A 25 12.86 13.92 8.64
N LEU A 26 11.90 14.07 7.74
CA LEU A 26 12.17 14.21 6.31
C LEU A 26 12.48 15.68 6.00
N ASP A 27 13.42 15.90 5.11
CA ASP A 27 13.75 17.23 4.63
C ASP A 27 12.70 17.72 3.63
N GLY A 28 12.23 18.95 3.84
CA GLY A 28 11.25 19.60 2.95
C GLY A 28 9.84 19.00 3.02
N ASN A 29 9.02 19.38 2.04
CA ASN A 29 7.60 18.99 1.93
C ASN A 29 7.34 18.10 0.70
N GLU A 30 8.39 17.59 0.06
CA GLU A 30 8.30 16.86 -1.20
C GLU A 30 8.25 15.34 -1.02
N ILE A 31 8.69 14.85 0.14
CA ILE A 31 8.76 13.42 0.46
C ILE A 31 7.89 13.17 1.67
N HIS A 32 7.32 11.98 1.69
CA HIS A 32 6.52 11.46 2.77
C HIS A 32 6.93 10.00 3.05
N SER A 33 6.96 9.63 4.33
CA SER A 33 7.20 8.28 4.83
C SER A 33 6.05 7.90 5.75
N HIS A 34 5.51 6.71 5.58
CA HIS A 34 4.40 6.19 6.40
C HIS A 34 4.48 4.68 6.66
N LYS A 35 5.52 4.01 6.19
CA LYS A 35 5.80 2.60 6.47
C LYS A 35 7.21 2.46 7.00
N ALA A 36 7.32 1.76 8.11
CA ALA A 36 8.57 1.35 8.70
C ALA A 36 8.52 -0.14 9.02
N ARG A 37 9.64 -0.81 8.80
CA ARG A 37 9.87 -2.20 9.22
C ARG A 37 11.22 -2.27 9.91
N VAL A 38 11.36 -3.22 10.83
CA VAL A 38 12.58 -3.40 11.62
C VAL A 38 13.01 -4.85 11.55
N ILE A 39 14.28 -5.08 11.23
CA ILE A 39 14.90 -6.41 11.05
C ILE A 39 16.17 -6.53 11.91
N HIS A 40 16.84 -7.69 11.84
CA HIS A 40 18.10 -7.97 12.56
C HIS A 40 18.01 -7.68 14.06
N ASP A 41 17.02 -8.28 14.74
CA ASP A 41 16.76 -8.12 16.18
C ASP A 41 16.64 -6.65 16.62
N GLY A 42 15.95 -5.85 15.81
CA GLY A 42 15.71 -4.46 16.16
C GLY A 42 16.81 -3.50 15.73
N LYS A 43 17.87 -3.93 15.03
CA LYS A 43 19.05 -3.09 14.76
C LYS A 43 18.97 -2.31 13.46
N ILE A 44 18.20 -2.79 12.49
CA ILE A 44 18.05 -2.13 11.19
C ILE A 44 16.60 -1.76 10.98
N MET A 45 16.36 -0.52 10.55
CA MET A 45 15.03 -0.04 10.18
C MET A 45 15.01 0.36 8.70
N ILE A 46 13.94 0.00 8.01
CA ILE A 46 13.67 0.41 6.63
C ILE A 46 12.46 1.33 6.67
N THR A 47 12.52 2.45 5.93
CA THR A 47 11.40 3.38 5.77
C THR A 47 11.13 3.65 4.30
N ASN A 48 9.86 3.68 3.90
CA ASN A 48 9.51 4.09 2.53
C ASN A 48 9.76 5.60 2.32
N CYS A 49 9.95 5.98 1.07
CA CYS A 49 10.07 7.35 0.62
C CYS A 49 9.17 7.51 -0.61
N GLU A 50 8.08 8.26 -0.46
CA GLU A 50 7.11 8.52 -1.52
C GLU A 50 6.94 10.02 -1.76
N ARG A 51 6.66 10.43 -3.00
CA ARG A 51 6.39 11.81 -3.35
C ARG A 51 5.13 12.30 -2.62
N ALA A 52 5.27 13.37 -1.85
CA ALA A 52 4.12 14.08 -1.29
C ALA A 52 3.24 14.63 -2.43
N ARG A 53 1.92 14.72 -2.19
CA ARG A 53 0.94 15.18 -3.19
C ARG A 53 1.02 14.39 -4.51
N ARG A 54 1.34 13.09 -4.47
CA ARG A 54 1.49 12.21 -5.65
C ARG A 54 0.39 12.39 -6.71
N GLY A 55 -0.87 12.52 -6.28
CA GLY A 55 -2.01 12.69 -7.19
C GLY A 55 -1.94 13.98 -8.02
N PHE A 56 -1.43 15.07 -7.43
CA PHE A 56 -1.23 16.34 -8.13
C PHE A 56 -0.10 16.23 -9.17
N PHE A 57 1.04 15.66 -8.79
CA PHE A 57 2.16 15.46 -9.72
C PHE A 57 1.85 14.46 -10.84
N ARG A 58 1.08 13.40 -10.55
CA ARG A 58 0.57 12.46 -11.56
C ARG A 58 -0.32 13.19 -12.57
N ARG A 59 -1.31 13.96 -12.10
CA ARG A 59 -2.14 14.79 -12.99
C ARG A 59 -1.31 15.79 -13.80
N GLY A 60 -0.21 16.28 -13.24
CA GLY A 60 0.74 17.13 -13.95
C GLY A 60 1.39 16.41 -15.14
N ARG A 61 1.88 15.19 -14.94
CA ARG A 61 2.44 14.35 -16.02
C ARG A 61 1.38 14.01 -17.07
N ASP A 62 0.16 13.70 -16.65
CA ASP A 62 -0.96 13.48 -17.57
C ASP A 62 -1.25 14.73 -18.41
N ALA A 63 -1.25 15.92 -17.80
CA ALA A 63 -1.43 17.19 -18.49
C ALA A 63 -0.31 17.47 -19.51
N VAL A 64 0.95 17.15 -19.18
CA VAL A 64 2.08 17.27 -20.12
C VAL A 64 1.88 16.32 -21.31
N ALA A 65 1.57 15.04 -21.07
CA ALA A 65 1.34 14.08 -22.15
C ALA A 65 0.16 14.47 -23.07
N ILE A 66 -0.89 15.04 -22.49
CA ILE A 66 -2.03 15.58 -23.25
C ILE A 66 -1.61 16.79 -24.08
N ALA A 67 -0.82 17.71 -23.50
CA ALA A 67 -0.33 18.88 -24.20
C ALA A 67 0.55 18.48 -25.40
N ASP A 68 1.48 17.54 -25.22
CA ASP A 68 2.36 17.05 -26.29
C ASP A 68 1.56 16.41 -27.43
N ARG A 69 0.55 15.60 -27.09
CA ARG A 69 -0.34 14.98 -28.06
C ARG A 69 -1.12 16.03 -28.86
N LEU A 70 -1.73 17.00 -28.16
CA LEU A 70 -2.51 18.07 -28.80
C LEU A 70 -1.62 18.98 -29.64
N GLU A 71 -0.39 19.27 -29.22
CA GLU A 71 0.55 20.06 -30.02
C GLU A 71 0.88 19.36 -31.35
N GLY A 72 1.07 18.04 -31.33
CA GLY A 72 1.24 17.23 -32.54
C GLY A 72 0.01 17.20 -33.45
N GLU A 73 -1.20 17.19 -32.88
CA GLU A 73 -2.47 17.19 -33.63
C GLU A 73 -2.81 18.58 -34.21
N LEU A 74 -2.55 19.65 -33.46
CA LEU A 74 -2.92 21.03 -33.81
C LEU A 74 -1.84 21.75 -34.62
N GLY A 75 -0.58 21.30 -34.56
CA GLY A 75 0.57 21.99 -35.14
C GLY A 75 0.90 23.34 -34.46
N ARG A 76 0.36 23.58 -33.26
CA ARG A 76 0.63 24.73 -32.40
C ARG A 76 0.52 24.33 -30.93
N THR A 77 1.11 25.12 -30.05
CA THR A 77 0.94 24.93 -28.61
C THR A 77 -0.56 25.02 -28.23
N PRO A 78 -1.12 24.01 -27.54
CA PRO A 78 -2.51 24.00 -27.12
C PRO A 78 -2.77 25.01 -25.99
N THR A 79 -4.00 25.53 -25.91
CA THR A 79 -4.42 26.41 -24.82
C THR A 79 -4.72 25.61 -23.55
N ALA A 80 -4.77 26.29 -22.40
CA ALA A 80 -5.18 25.67 -21.15
C ALA A 80 -6.60 25.07 -21.22
N ASP A 81 -7.52 25.69 -21.95
CA ASP A 81 -8.89 25.17 -22.15
C ASP A 81 -8.89 23.87 -22.97
N GLU A 82 -8.04 23.77 -24.00
CA GLU A 82 -7.91 22.57 -24.83
C GLU A 82 -7.36 21.38 -24.04
N ILE A 83 -6.30 21.63 -23.26
CA ILE A 83 -5.71 20.62 -22.36
C ILE A 83 -6.72 20.24 -21.27
N GLY A 84 -7.37 21.23 -20.65
CA GLY A 84 -8.36 21.03 -19.59
C GLY A 84 -9.54 20.19 -20.07
N SER A 85 -10.08 20.50 -21.26
CA SER A 85 -11.17 19.74 -21.87
C SER A 85 -10.78 18.30 -22.20
N ALA A 86 -9.57 18.09 -22.75
CA ALA A 86 -9.09 16.75 -23.11
C ALA A 86 -8.73 15.90 -21.89
N GLY A 87 -8.26 16.52 -20.80
CA GLY A 87 -7.83 15.84 -19.58
C GLY A 87 -8.86 15.78 -18.46
N GLY A 88 -10.01 16.46 -18.61
CA GLY A 88 -10.98 16.64 -17.54
C GLY A 88 -10.43 17.46 -16.37
N PHE A 89 -9.61 18.48 -16.66
CA PHE A 89 -9.07 19.40 -15.68
C PHE A 89 -9.79 20.75 -15.76
N ASP A 90 -9.91 21.44 -14.62
CA ASP A 90 -10.22 22.86 -14.62
C ASP A 90 -9.12 23.61 -15.39
N PRO A 91 -9.44 24.36 -16.47
CA PRO A 91 -8.45 25.12 -17.21
C PRO A 91 -7.60 26.06 -16.35
N ALA A 92 -8.15 26.58 -15.24
CA ALA A 92 -7.45 27.47 -14.34
C ALA A 92 -6.24 26.80 -13.64
N VAL A 93 -6.25 25.48 -13.46
CA VAL A 93 -5.16 24.74 -12.80
C VAL A 93 -4.16 24.15 -13.78
N VAL A 94 -4.42 24.19 -15.08
CA VAL A 94 -3.55 23.58 -16.11
C VAL A 94 -2.11 24.12 -16.09
N PRO A 95 -1.86 25.44 -15.95
CA PRO A 95 -0.48 25.94 -15.86
C PRO A 95 0.32 25.31 -14.71
N ASP A 96 -0.30 25.18 -13.55
CA ASP A 96 0.33 24.56 -12.37
C ASP A 96 0.56 23.05 -12.58
N LEU A 97 -0.38 22.36 -13.22
CA LEU A 97 -0.22 20.95 -13.58
C LEU A 97 0.94 20.76 -14.57
N LEU A 98 1.04 21.59 -15.61
CA LEU A 98 2.14 21.51 -16.59
C LEU A 98 3.50 21.80 -15.94
N ALA A 99 3.57 22.77 -15.02
CA ALA A 99 4.77 23.03 -14.24
C ALA A 99 5.14 21.82 -13.37
N ALA A 100 4.16 21.26 -12.64
CA ALA A 100 4.36 20.11 -11.78
C ALA A 100 4.78 18.84 -12.56
N GLY A 101 4.22 18.62 -13.75
CA GLY A 101 4.53 17.47 -14.60
C GLY A 101 5.98 17.42 -15.07
N LYS A 102 6.69 18.55 -15.04
CA LYS A 102 8.11 18.67 -15.43
C LYS A 102 9.07 18.55 -14.24
N VAL A 103 8.55 18.46 -13.02
CA VAL A 103 9.38 18.34 -11.80
C VAL A 103 9.86 16.90 -11.62
N ALA A 104 11.16 16.71 -11.83
CA ALA A 104 11.87 15.48 -11.53
C ALA A 104 11.79 15.15 -10.03
N PHE A 105 11.88 13.87 -9.68
CA PHE A 105 11.89 13.40 -8.29
C PHE A 105 12.84 12.22 -8.16
N ASP A 106 13.93 12.46 -7.46
CA ASP A 106 15.01 11.50 -7.22
C ASP A 106 15.00 10.96 -5.78
N SER A 107 14.14 11.54 -4.94
CA SER A 107 14.13 11.29 -3.51
C SER A 107 13.12 10.20 -3.08
N GLY A 108 12.55 9.49 -4.07
CA GLY A 108 11.68 8.34 -3.85
C GLY A 108 12.44 7.07 -3.45
N GLY A 109 11.68 6.00 -3.22
CA GLY A 109 12.20 4.66 -2.96
C GLY A 109 12.20 4.32 -1.47
N PHE A 110 13.35 3.96 -0.91
CA PHE A 110 13.45 3.60 0.51
C PHE A 110 14.78 4.02 1.14
N ARG A 111 14.76 4.18 2.46
CA ARG A 111 15.93 4.45 3.28
C ARG A 111 16.16 3.31 4.28
N VAL A 112 17.43 2.98 4.49
CA VAL A 112 17.88 1.98 5.45
C VAL A 112 18.65 2.68 6.56
N TRP A 113 18.29 2.39 7.80
CA TRP A 113 18.82 3.07 8.99
C TRP A 113 19.42 2.03 9.96
N ASP A 114 20.63 2.30 10.45
CA ASP A 114 21.14 1.67 11.67
C ASP A 114 20.47 2.34 12.87
N ILE A 115 19.75 1.52 13.64
CA ILE A 115 19.06 1.91 14.86
C ILE A 115 19.51 1.05 16.04
N ALA A 116 20.71 0.45 16.01
CA ALA A 116 21.25 -0.29 17.16
C ALA A 116 21.22 0.58 18.43
N ASP A 117 21.58 1.85 18.29
CA ASP A 117 21.23 2.91 19.25
C ASP A 117 19.92 3.58 18.81
N LYS A 118 18.83 3.25 19.52
CA LYS A 118 17.48 3.77 19.24
C LYS A 118 17.36 5.28 19.39
N SER A 119 18.24 5.91 20.17
CA SER A 119 18.25 7.35 20.40
C SER A 119 19.00 8.12 19.31
N ASN A 120 19.79 7.43 18.49
CA ASN A 120 20.61 8.02 17.45
C ASN A 120 20.59 7.21 16.14
N PRO A 121 19.43 7.17 15.43
CA PRO A 121 19.34 6.54 14.12
C PRO A 121 20.34 7.12 13.11
N LYS A 122 21.03 6.25 12.36
CA LYS A 122 22.00 6.64 11.33
C LYS A 122 21.57 6.13 9.97
N LEU A 123 21.52 7.00 8.97
CA LEU A 123 21.24 6.60 7.60
C LEU A 123 22.40 5.77 7.06
N LEU A 124 22.12 4.56 6.60
CA LEU A 124 23.08 3.68 5.94
C LEU A 124 23.01 3.80 4.42
N ALA A 125 21.78 3.80 3.88
CA ALA A 125 21.55 3.84 2.44
C ALA A 125 20.24 4.55 2.10
N HIS A 126 20.21 5.20 0.93
CA HIS A 126 18.99 5.64 0.26
C HIS A 126 19.03 5.07 -1.15
N VAL A 127 17.96 4.37 -1.53
CA VAL A 127 17.82 3.76 -2.85
C VAL A 127 16.62 4.39 -3.53
N ASN A 128 16.85 5.06 -4.66
CA ASN A 128 15.80 5.53 -5.53
C ASN A 128 15.31 4.39 -6.43
N THR A 129 14.04 4.03 -6.29
CA THR A 129 13.41 2.94 -7.06
C THR A 129 12.75 3.42 -8.35
N GLY A 130 12.66 4.74 -8.56
CA GLY A 130 11.95 5.37 -9.67
C GLY A 130 10.50 5.76 -9.35
N GLY A 131 9.83 6.36 -10.33
CA GLY A 131 8.44 6.82 -10.22
C GLY A 131 8.23 7.88 -9.13
N ASP A 132 7.14 7.75 -8.38
CA ASP A 132 6.86 8.58 -7.21
C ASP A 132 7.42 7.94 -5.91
N GLY A 133 8.29 6.94 -6.01
CA GLY A 133 8.86 6.22 -4.88
C GLY A 133 8.05 5.01 -4.43
N SER A 134 8.27 4.58 -3.19
CA SER A 134 7.68 3.34 -2.65
C SER A 134 6.40 3.63 -1.89
N HIS A 135 5.31 2.97 -2.30
CA HIS A 135 4.04 3.08 -1.58
C HIS A 135 3.92 2.06 -0.43
N ARG A 136 4.26 0.79 -0.70
CA ARG A 136 4.25 -0.30 0.30
C ARG A 136 5.46 -1.20 0.11
N PHE A 137 5.88 -1.85 1.18
CA PHE A 137 6.93 -2.85 1.11
C PHE A 137 6.78 -3.88 2.22
N ASP A 138 7.34 -5.05 1.97
CA ASP A 138 7.58 -6.09 2.97
C ASP A 138 9.08 -6.42 3.00
N VAL A 139 9.55 -6.99 4.11
CA VAL A 139 10.99 -7.22 4.31
C VAL A 139 11.25 -8.41 5.24
N ASP A 140 12.30 -9.16 4.94
CA ASP A 140 12.93 -10.10 5.87
C ASP A 140 14.41 -9.71 6.09
N ASP A 141 15.19 -10.57 6.74
CA ASP A 141 16.57 -10.24 7.08
C ASP A 141 17.50 -10.12 5.85
N ASP A 142 17.12 -10.69 4.70
CA ASP A 142 17.93 -10.78 3.49
C ASP A 142 17.35 -10.01 2.30
N TYR A 143 16.03 -9.88 2.19
CA TYR A 143 15.36 -9.32 1.02
C TYR A 143 14.28 -8.29 1.36
N LEU A 144 14.17 -7.29 0.49
CA LEU A 144 13.14 -6.25 0.51
C LEU A 144 12.25 -6.37 -0.74
N PHE A 145 10.94 -6.36 -0.53
CA PHE A 145 9.91 -6.52 -1.56
C PHE A 145 9.13 -5.22 -1.69
N ILE A 146 9.43 -4.41 -2.69
CA ILE A 146 8.95 -3.03 -2.77
C ILE A 146 7.98 -2.80 -3.92
N SER A 147 6.86 -2.15 -3.62
CA SER A 147 5.87 -1.69 -4.59
C SER A 147 6.16 -0.24 -4.98
N SER A 148 6.69 -0.06 -6.19
CA SER A 148 7.11 1.24 -6.70
C SER A 148 7.11 1.29 -8.23
N GLY A 149 6.97 2.50 -8.78
CA GLY A 149 7.10 2.72 -10.21
C GLY A 149 8.55 2.56 -10.68
N ARG A 150 8.73 2.23 -11.96
CA ARG A 150 10.05 2.08 -12.60
C ARG A 150 10.00 2.55 -14.04
N ASP A 151 11.08 3.13 -14.53
CA ASP A 151 11.21 3.53 -15.93
C ASP A 151 10.93 2.35 -16.87
N GLY A 152 10.15 2.63 -17.93
CA GLY A 152 9.70 1.62 -18.89
C GLY A 152 8.47 0.83 -18.46
N PHE A 153 7.95 1.05 -17.24
CA PHE A 153 6.74 0.42 -16.75
C PHE A 153 5.61 1.44 -16.50
N VAL A 154 4.36 1.01 -16.63
CA VAL A 154 3.19 1.78 -16.17
C VAL A 154 2.75 1.33 -14.78
N GLY A 155 2.62 2.30 -13.87
CA GLY A 155 2.23 2.05 -12.48
C GLY A 155 3.32 1.35 -11.66
N ASN A 156 2.96 0.96 -10.43
CA ASN A 156 3.85 0.25 -9.54
C ASN A 156 3.99 -1.22 -9.92
N ILE A 157 5.23 -1.72 -9.83
CA ILE A 157 5.61 -3.12 -10.00
C ILE A 157 6.30 -3.62 -8.73
N LEU A 158 6.53 -4.93 -8.63
CA LEU A 158 7.39 -5.49 -7.60
C LEU A 158 8.84 -5.30 -8.01
N GLN A 159 9.63 -4.67 -7.16
CA GLN A 159 11.08 -4.71 -7.24
C GLN A 159 11.61 -5.47 -6.01
N ILE A 160 12.52 -6.42 -6.22
CA ILE A 160 13.09 -7.24 -5.14
C ILE A 160 14.55 -6.83 -4.98
N TYR A 161 14.94 -6.43 -3.77
CA TYR A 161 16.31 -6.04 -3.43
C TYR A 161 16.92 -7.05 -2.45
N ASP A 162 18.19 -7.40 -2.64
CA ASP A 162 19.03 -8.03 -1.63
C ASP A 162 19.49 -6.93 -0.67
N ILE A 163 19.24 -7.14 0.61
CA ILE A 163 19.59 -6.24 1.72
C ILE A 163 20.43 -6.94 2.79
N SER A 164 21.01 -8.11 2.49
CA SER A 164 21.93 -8.82 3.38
C SER A 164 23.12 -7.95 3.81
N ASN A 165 23.50 -6.97 2.98
CA ASN A 165 24.28 -5.80 3.37
C ASN A 165 23.37 -4.54 3.41
N PRO A 166 22.88 -4.13 4.60
CA PRO A 166 21.97 -2.99 4.73
C PRO A 166 22.54 -1.64 4.23
N ALA A 167 23.86 -1.51 4.16
CA ALA A 167 24.52 -0.30 3.65
C ALA A 167 24.65 -0.28 2.12
N LYS A 168 24.39 -1.40 1.45
CA LYS A 168 24.45 -1.52 0.00
C LYS A 168 23.36 -2.46 -0.53
N PRO A 169 22.09 -2.02 -0.55
CA PRO A 169 21.03 -2.79 -1.19
C PRO A 169 21.25 -2.91 -2.70
N ASP A 170 21.06 -4.10 -3.26
CA ASP A 170 21.23 -4.38 -4.69
C ASP A 170 19.92 -4.93 -5.29
N LEU A 171 19.49 -4.40 -6.44
CA LEU A 171 18.30 -4.90 -7.13
C LEU A 171 18.55 -6.31 -7.69
N VAL A 172 17.68 -7.26 -7.35
CA VAL A 172 17.79 -8.68 -7.72
C VAL A 172 16.90 -9.02 -8.90
N SER A 173 15.62 -8.66 -8.82
CA SER A 173 14.63 -9.00 -9.84
C SER A 173 13.43 -8.06 -9.82
N LEU A 174 12.59 -8.21 -10.85
CA LEU A 174 11.35 -7.48 -11.03
C LEU A 174 10.22 -8.48 -11.28
N TRP A 175 9.02 -8.16 -10.83
CA TRP A 175 7.78 -8.82 -11.24
C TRP A 175 6.72 -7.75 -11.52
N TRP A 176 5.88 -7.98 -12.54
CA TRP A 176 4.84 -7.06 -12.97
C TRP A 176 3.63 -7.81 -13.52
N LEU A 177 2.49 -7.14 -13.57
CA LEU A 177 1.29 -7.61 -14.26
C LEU A 177 1.49 -7.52 -15.78
N PRO A 178 1.03 -8.52 -16.57
CA PRO A 178 1.06 -8.44 -18.02
C PRO A 178 0.40 -7.15 -18.53
N GLY A 179 1.10 -6.39 -19.37
CA GLY A 179 0.68 -5.08 -19.84
C GLY A 179 1.49 -3.93 -19.24
N GLN A 180 2.17 -4.14 -18.11
CA GLN A 180 2.91 -3.05 -17.46
C GLN A 180 4.23 -2.70 -18.16
N ASN A 181 4.93 -3.62 -18.82
CA ASN A 181 6.26 -3.37 -19.41
C ASN A 181 6.17 -2.75 -20.82
N VAL A 182 5.77 -1.49 -20.87
CA VAL A 182 5.56 -0.75 -22.12
C VAL A 182 6.86 -0.55 -22.92
N ALA A 183 8.02 -0.47 -22.25
CA ALA A 183 9.31 -0.39 -22.91
C ALA A 183 9.67 -1.68 -23.68
N ALA A 184 9.20 -2.84 -23.20
CA ALA A 184 9.31 -4.10 -23.92
C ALA A 184 8.20 -4.31 -24.98
N GLY A 185 7.33 -3.32 -25.18
CA GLY A 185 6.24 -3.35 -26.16
C GLY A 185 4.94 -3.96 -25.65
N GLU A 186 4.82 -4.25 -24.34
CA GLU A 186 3.53 -4.63 -23.76
C GLU A 186 2.51 -3.49 -23.86
N ARG A 187 1.22 -3.85 -23.94
CA ARG A 187 0.11 -2.88 -24.04
C ARG A 187 -0.86 -3.10 -22.89
N PRO A 188 -1.02 -2.13 -21.98
CA PRO A 188 -2.02 -2.21 -20.92
C PRO A 188 -3.43 -2.38 -21.51
N THR A 189 -4.25 -3.23 -20.90
CA THR A 189 -5.69 -3.33 -21.21
C THR A 189 -6.54 -2.34 -20.39
N TRP A 190 -5.90 -1.57 -19.51
CA TRP A 190 -6.49 -0.54 -18.65
C TRP A 190 -5.95 0.85 -18.98
N LYS A 191 -6.54 1.89 -18.37
CA LYS A 191 -6.09 3.29 -18.52
C LYS A 191 -5.22 3.71 -17.34
N GLY A 192 -4.13 4.43 -17.64
CA GLY A 192 -3.23 5.01 -16.64
C GLY A 192 -2.66 3.95 -15.69
N THR A 193 -2.53 4.32 -14.41
CA THR A 193 -1.97 3.45 -13.36
C THR A 193 -3.06 2.72 -12.57
N ARG A 194 -4.21 2.45 -13.21
CA ARG A 194 -5.36 1.82 -12.52
C ARG A 194 -5.00 0.42 -12.01
N ASN A 195 -4.36 -0.39 -12.86
CA ASN A 195 -3.91 -1.71 -12.48
C ASN A 195 -2.41 -1.65 -12.20
N GLN A 196 -2.06 -1.95 -10.95
CA GLN A 196 -0.68 -1.91 -10.47
C GLN A 196 -0.55 -2.71 -9.18
N LEU A 197 0.67 -3.14 -8.87
CA LEU A 197 0.95 -3.71 -7.57
C LEU A 197 0.65 -2.67 -6.49
N HIS A 198 -0.10 -3.06 -5.47
CA HIS A 198 -0.25 -2.26 -4.27
C HIS A 198 0.74 -2.72 -3.20
N HIS A 199 0.67 -4.00 -2.80
CA HIS A 199 1.52 -4.60 -1.78
C HIS A 199 1.69 -6.10 -2.01
N ALA A 200 2.85 -6.66 -1.67
CA ALA A 200 3.15 -8.09 -1.71
C ALA A 200 3.78 -8.52 -0.39
N LEU A 201 3.20 -9.53 0.25
CA LEU A 201 3.64 -10.08 1.55
C LEU A 201 4.26 -11.46 1.39
N ARG A 202 5.43 -11.69 1.99
CA ARG A 202 6.22 -12.92 1.84
C ARG A 202 5.78 -14.01 2.81
N VAL A 203 5.67 -15.23 2.28
CA VAL A 203 5.45 -16.46 3.06
C VAL A 203 6.32 -17.57 2.48
N GLY A 204 7.50 -17.79 3.07
CA GLY A 204 8.46 -18.76 2.57
C GLY A 204 8.97 -18.40 1.17
N ASN A 205 8.66 -19.24 0.19
CA ASN A 205 9.01 -19.04 -1.23
C ASN A 205 7.86 -18.47 -2.06
N GLU A 206 6.84 -17.89 -1.41
CA GLU A 206 5.72 -17.25 -2.08
C GLU A 206 5.60 -15.79 -1.65
N LEU A 207 5.04 -14.97 -2.53
CA LEU A 207 4.49 -13.66 -2.20
C LEU A 207 3.00 -13.66 -2.54
N TRP A 208 2.20 -13.06 -1.67
CA TRP A 208 0.78 -12.83 -1.90
C TRP A 208 0.54 -11.34 -2.07
N ALA A 209 -0.01 -10.97 -3.22
CA ALA A 209 -0.03 -9.60 -3.69
C ALA A 209 -1.45 -9.09 -3.94
N GLY A 210 -1.76 -7.95 -3.31
CA GLY A 210 -2.91 -7.13 -3.66
C GLY A 210 -2.55 -6.23 -4.84
N CYS A 211 -3.29 -6.36 -5.94
CA CYS A 211 -3.09 -5.54 -7.13
C CYS A 211 -4.34 -4.67 -7.32
N TRP A 212 -4.18 -3.36 -7.16
CA TRP A 212 -5.28 -2.40 -7.33
C TRP A 212 -6.00 -2.65 -8.65
N TYR A 213 -7.33 -2.82 -8.58
CA TYR A 213 -8.22 -3.09 -9.73
C TYR A 213 -7.81 -4.25 -10.66
N ALA A 214 -6.97 -5.16 -10.18
CA ALA A 214 -6.57 -6.37 -10.91
C ALA A 214 -6.68 -7.64 -10.05
N GLY A 215 -7.21 -7.52 -8.83
CA GLY A 215 -7.41 -8.64 -7.92
C GLY A 215 -6.13 -9.09 -7.22
N VAL A 216 -6.00 -10.40 -7.03
CA VAL A 216 -4.99 -11.04 -6.18
C VAL A 216 -4.01 -11.83 -7.04
N ARG A 217 -2.72 -11.82 -6.68
CA ARG A 217 -1.70 -12.68 -7.29
C ARG A 217 -0.95 -13.46 -6.22
N GLY A 218 -0.77 -14.75 -6.45
CA GLY A 218 0.26 -15.55 -5.77
C GLY A 218 1.48 -15.60 -6.68
N ILE A 219 2.67 -15.34 -6.14
CA ILE A 219 3.93 -15.25 -6.88
C ILE A 219 4.94 -16.21 -6.26
N ASP A 220 5.45 -17.17 -7.02
CA ASP A 220 6.54 -18.05 -6.58
C ASP A 220 7.88 -17.34 -6.77
N ILE A 221 8.69 -17.36 -5.72
CA ILE A 221 10.04 -16.82 -5.62
C ILE A 221 11.06 -17.87 -5.15
N SER A 222 10.77 -19.17 -5.37
CA SER A 222 11.74 -20.24 -5.11
C SER A 222 13.09 -20.02 -5.82
N ASP A 223 13.06 -19.38 -6.99
CA ASP A 223 14.20 -18.63 -7.53
C ASP A 223 13.90 -17.14 -7.42
N ILE A 224 14.51 -16.47 -6.44
CA ILE A 224 14.30 -15.05 -6.15
C ILE A 224 14.63 -14.14 -7.35
N ARG A 225 15.48 -14.62 -8.28
CA ARG A 225 15.86 -13.89 -9.49
C ARG A 225 14.81 -13.99 -10.60
N ARG A 226 13.84 -14.90 -10.46
CA ARG A 226 12.85 -15.23 -11.50
C ARG A 226 11.44 -15.40 -10.91
N PRO A 227 10.89 -14.35 -10.26
CA PRO A 227 9.54 -14.38 -9.72
C PRO A 227 8.51 -14.74 -10.80
N ARG A 228 7.57 -15.63 -10.50
CA ARG A 228 6.53 -16.06 -11.45
C ARG A 228 5.15 -16.07 -10.81
N THR A 229 4.14 -15.59 -11.53
CA THR A 229 2.74 -15.74 -11.09
C THR A 229 2.38 -17.22 -11.07
N ILE A 230 1.89 -17.69 -9.93
CA ILE A 230 1.43 -19.07 -9.74
C ILE A 230 -0.08 -19.15 -9.57
N ALA A 231 -0.71 -18.11 -9.04
CA ALA A 231 -2.13 -18.04 -8.78
C ALA A 231 -2.67 -16.64 -9.11
N GLU A 232 -3.90 -16.56 -9.60
CA GLU A 232 -4.56 -15.31 -9.96
C GLU A 232 -6.07 -15.42 -9.73
N TYR A 233 -6.65 -14.37 -9.17
CA TYR A 233 -8.10 -14.21 -9.11
C TYR A 233 -8.44 -12.72 -9.24
N ASP A 234 -9.15 -12.37 -10.31
CA ASP A 234 -9.59 -11.00 -10.58
C ASP A 234 -11.11 -10.89 -10.48
N TYR A 235 -11.58 -10.15 -9.47
CA TYR A 235 -13.00 -9.85 -9.26
C TYR A 235 -13.41 -8.46 -9.77
N HIS A 236 -12.52 -7.77 -10.47
CA HIS A 236 -12.81 -6.49 -11.12
C HIS A 236 -13.44 -6.71 -12.50
N PRO A 237 -14.34 -5.81 -12.95
CA PRO A 237 -14.84 -4.62 -12.27
C PRO A 237 -16.09 -4.86 -11.41
N ALA A 238 -16.47 -6.12 -11.16
CA ALA A 238 -17.72 -6.44 -10.46
C ALA A 238 -17.76 -5.88 -9.03
N PHE A 239 -16.62 -5.95 -8.32
CA PHE A 239 -16.42 -5.29 -7.03
C PHE A 239 -15.51 -4.09 -7.23
N PHE A 240 -16.00 -2.91 -6.85
CA PHE A 240 -15.38 -1.65 -7.26
C PHE A 240 -14.13 -1.28 -6.46
N HIS A 241 -14.04 -1.65 -5.20
CA HIS A 241 -12.97 -1.18 -4.33
C HIS A 241 -11.62 -1.85 -4.65
N PRO A 242 -10.51 -1.08 -4.71
CA PRO A 242 -9.21 -1.62 -5.10
C PRO A 242 -8.70 -2.69 -4.13
N THR A 243 -8.20 -3.80 -4.66
CA THR A 243 -7.55 -4.87 -3.89
C THR A 243 -6.24 -4.38 -3.27
N HIS A 244 -6.18 -4.30 -1.94
CA HIS A 244 -5.13 -3.57 -1.22
C HIS A 244 -4.06 -4.49 -0.60
N THR A 245 -4.44 -5.42 0.28
CA THR A 245 -3.49 -6.33 0.95
C THR A 245 -3.94 -7.77 0.80
N ALA A 246 -3.02 -8.68 0.49
CA ALA A 246 -3.25 -10.11 0.45
C ALA A 246 -2.19 -10.83 1.29
N LEU A 247 -2.62 -11.67 2.22
CA LEU A 247 -1.74 -12.40 3.14
C LEU A 247 -2.20 -13.85 3.21
N ARG A 248 -1.26 -14.77 3.05
CA ARG A 248 -1.44 -16.18 3.41
C ARG A 248 -0.89 -16.40 4.82
N PRO A 249 -1.69 -16.83 5.81
CA PRO A 249 -1.15 -17.19 7.11
C PRO A 249 -0.13 -18.34 7.00
N THR A 250 0.86 -18.36 7.90
CA THR A 250 1.86 -19.44 7.97
C THR A 250 1.31 -20.75 8.54
N PHE A 251 0.08 -20.72 9.03
CA PHE A 251 -0.65 -21.85 9.63
C PHE A 251 -1.93 -22.15 8.85
N LYS A 252 -2.42 -23.39 8.98
CA LYS A 252 -3.72 -23.79 8.41
C LYS A 252 -4.87 -23.23 9.25
N VAL A 253 -5.93 -22.82 8.58
CA VAL A 253 -7.16 -22.30 9.20
C VAL A 253 -8.28 -23.28 8.91
N GLY A 254 -8.89 -23.88 9.96
CA GLY A 254 -9.87 -24.95 9.76
C GLY A 254 -9.34 -26.15 8.95
N GLY A 255 -8.02 -26.40 9.01
CA GLY A 255 -7.34 -27.44 8.22
C GLY A 255 -7.03 -27.07 6.76
N ARG A 256 -7.29 -25.82 6.34
CA ARG A 256 -7.13 -25.33 4.97
C ARG A 256 -6.00 -24.32 4.84
N ASP A 257 -5.46 -24.19 3.64
CA ASP A 257 -4.62 -23.06 3.26
C ASP A 257 -5.52 -21.92 2.81
N ILE A 258 -5.50 -20.82 3.56
CA ILE A 258 -6.37 -19.65 3.33
C ILE A 258 -5.53 -18.46 2.93
N VAL A 259 -6.07 -17.60 2.07
CA VAL A 259 -5.55 -16.25 1.81
C VAL A 259 -6.60 -15.26 2.26
N VAL A 260 -6.19 -14.34 3.14
CA VAL A 260 -7.02 -13.23 3.59
C VAL A 260 -6.69 -12.02 2.71
N VAL A 261 -7.71 -11.44 2.10
CA VAL A 261 -7.54 -10.32 1.17
C VAL A 261 -8.42 -9.17 1.62
N MET A 262 -7.91 -7.96 1.58
CA MET A 262 -8.62 -6.75 1.95
C MET A 262 -8.65 -5.79 0.77
N ASP A 263 -9.82 -5.26 0.49
CA ASP A 263 -9.99 -4.09 -0.38
C ASP A 263 -9.77 -2.80 0.44
N GLU A 264 -9.39 -1.70 -0.23
CA GLU A 264 -9.32 -0.37 0.38
C GLU A 264 -10.52 0.49 0.00
N GLU A 265 -11.10 1.19 0.98
CA GLU A 265 -12.10 2.22 0.71
C GLU A 265 -11.47 3.35 -0.10
N ALA A 266 -12.06 3.64 -1.25
CA ALA A 266 -11.64 4.70 -2.14
C ALA A 266 -12.77 5.74 -2.24
N GLU A 267 -13.09 6.19 -3.45
CA GLU A 267 -14.30 6.98 -3.68
C GLU A 267 -15.54 6.09 -3.52
N HIS A 268 -16.47 6.52 -2.67
CA HIS A 268 -17.69 5.77 -2.37
C HIS A 268 -18.92 6.50 -2.88
N GLU A 269 -19.82 5.75 -3.51
CA GLU A 269 -21.16 6.22 -3.87
C GLU A 269 -22.19 5.48 -3.03
N ARG A 270 -23.09 6.23 -2.39
CA ARG A 270 -24.14 5.68 -1.54
C ARG A 270 -24.95 4.62 -2.29
N GLY A 271 -25.10 3.45 -1.68
CA GLY A 271 -25.82 2.30 -2.25
C GLY A 271 -24.91 1.31 -2.97
N ARG A 272 -23.60 1.57 -3.05
CA ARG A 272 -22.59 0.56 -3.38
C ARG A 272 -22.09 -0.11 -2.10
N GLU A 273 -21.50 -1.29 -2.26
CA GLU A 273 -20.79 -1.94 -1.17
C GLU A 273 -19.51 -1.18 -0.84
N HIS A 274 -19.21 -1.01 0.46
CA HIS A 274 -17.91 -0.53 0.94
C HIS A 274 -16.82 -1.56 0.69
N ALA A 275 -15.55 -1.18 0.79
CA ALA A 275 -14.44 -2.11 0.84
C ALA A 275 -14.55 -3.06 2.04
N PHE A 276 -14.19 -4.32 1.84
CA PHE A 276 -14.39 -5.40 2.80
C PHE A 276 -13.27 -6.46 2.75
N LEU A 277 -13.40 -7.47 3.60
CA LEU A 277 -12.49 -8.62 3.69
C LEU A 277 -13.00 -9.80 2.88
N TRP A 278 -12.09 -10.46 2.18
CA TRP A 278 -12.30 -11.71 1.47
C TRP A 278 -11.47 -12.83 2.10
N PHE A 279 -12.01 -14.04 2.07
CA PHE A 279 -11.29 -15.26 2.40
C PHE A 279 -11.30 -16.18 1.20
N PHE A 280 -10.11 -16.59 0.75
CA PHE A 280 -9.93 -17.53 -0.35
C PHE A 280 -9.35 -18.84 0.17
N ASP A 281 -9.91 -19.97 -0.26
CA ASP A 281 -9.31 -21.29 -0.08
C ASP A 281 -8.39 -21.61 -1.26
N ILE A 282 -7.14 -21.99 -0.95
CA ILE A 282 -6.09 -22.40 -1.90
C ILE A 282 -5.58 -23.82 -1.61
N SER A 283 -6.34 -24.62 -0.86
CA SER A 283 -5.92 -25.97 -0.44
C SER A 283 -5.74 -26.94 -1.62
N ASP A 284 -6.44 -26.71 -2.73
CA ASP A 284 -6.39 -27.55 -3.94
C ASP A 284 -5.28 -27.09 -4.91
N GLY A 285 -4.24 -26.41 -4.40
CA GLY A 285 -3.13 -25.85 -5.16
C GLY A 285 -3.38 -24.40 -5.56
N ASN A 286 -2.96 -24.01 -6.75
CA ASN A 286 -2.92 -22.60 -7.14
C ASN A 286 -4.28 -21.98 -7.52
N GLY A 287 -5.38 -22.75 -7.46
CA GLY A 287 -6.72 -22.24 -7.73
C GLY A 287 -7.27 -21.50 -6.51
N MET A 288 -7.43 -20.19 -6.59
CA MET A 288 -8.09 -19.42 -5.53
C MET A 288 -9.61 -19.57 -5.62
N LYS A 289 -10.23 -20.00 -4.53
CA LYS A 289 -11.70 -20.11 -4.42
C LYS A 289 -12.20 -19.13 -3.36
N PRO A 290 -12.95 -18.07 -3.70
CA PRO A 290 -13.57 -17.23 -2.67
C PRO A 290 -14.58 -18.08 -1.89
N ILE A 291 -14.47 -18.09 -0.56
CA ILE A 291 -15.31 -18.92 0.32
C ILE A 291 -16.19 -18.09 1.25
N SER A 292 -15.77 -16.88 1.62
CA SER A 292 -16.56 -15.98 2.45
C SER A 292 -16.05 -14.54 2.35
N THR A 293 -16.85 -13.62 2.86
CA THR A 293 -16.50 -12.20 3.03
C THR A 293 -16.85 -11.74 4.45
N PHE A 294 -16.24 -10.65 4.91
CA PHE A 294 -16.58 -9.99 6.17
C PHE A 294 -16.76 -8.48 5.95
N HIS A 295 -17.89 -7.95 6.40
CA HIS A 295 -18.30 -6.55 6.23
C HIS A 295 -18.60 -5.93 7.60
N VAL A 296 -18.46 -4.60 7.70
CA VAL A 296 -18.86 -3.80 8.87
C VAL A 296 -20.03 -2.90 8.47
N ASN A 297 -21.06 -2.81 9.32
CA ASN A 297 -22.21 -1.97 9.03
C ASN A 297 -21.91 -0.50 9.33
N GLU A 298 -22.42 0.44 8.53
CA GLU A 298 -22.32 1.87 8.83
C GLU A 298 -22.92 2.23 10.21
N GLY A 299 -23.89 1.45 10.69
CA GLY A 299 -24.50 1.60 12.02
C GLY A 299 -23.58 1.22 13.18
N ASP A 300 -22.47 0.53 12.92
CA ASP A 300 -21.50 0.07 13.93
C ASP A 300 -20.46 1.14 14.27
N THR A 301 -20.64 2.36 13.79
CA THR A 301 -19.84 3.54 14.14
C THR A 301 -20.68 4.82 14.03
N PRO A 302 -20.49 5.82 14.91
CA PRO A 302 -21.13 7.13 14.74
C PRO A 302 -20.54 7.94 13.58
N PHE A 303 -19.44 7.46 12.98
CA PHE A 303 -18.59 8.23 12.08
C PHE A 303 -18.71 7.85 10.60
N ALA A 304 -19.47 6.82 10.26
CA ALA A 304 -19.57 6.31 8.89
C ALA A 304 -19.95 7.39 7.87
N ARG A 305 -20.75 8.37 8.30
CA ARG A 305 -21.28 9.45 7.45
C ARG A 305 -20.82 10.85 7.88
N ASN A 306 -19.74 10.95 8.67
CA ASN A 306 -19.28 12.22 9.24
C ASN A 306 -18.17 12.90 8.42
N GLY A 307 -18.20 12.72 7.10
CA GLY A 307 -17.10 13.05 6.18
C GLY A 307 -15.97 12.01 6.28
N GLY A 308 -15.01 12.01 5.35
CA GLY A 308 -13.95 10.97 5.30
C GLY A 308 -14.43 9.63 4.72
N ARG A 309 -13.60 8.59 4.87
CA ARG A 309 -13.88 7.24 4.32
C ARG A 309 -14.43 6.31 5.39
N PHE A 310 -15.39 5.47 5.03
CA PHE A 310 -15.87 4.35 5.84
C PHE A 310 -15.76 3.07 5.01
N GLY A 311 -14.99 2.09 5.48
CA GLY A 311 -14.70 0.87 4.74
C GLY A 311 -13.34 0.31 5.13
N ALA A 312 -13.04 -0.91 4.68
CA ALA A 312 -11.78 -1.56 5.00
C ALA A 312 -10.57 -0.77 4.46
N HIS A 313 -9.42 -0.91 5.10
CA HIS A 313 -8.17 -0.35 4.59
C HIS A 313 -7.01 -1.31 4.75
N GLN A 314 -6.68 -1.70 5.97
CA GLN A 314 -5.48 -2.45 6.26
C GLN A 314 -5.70 -3.41 7.44
N TYR A 315 -4.98 -4.52 7.49
CA TYR A 315 -4.94 -5.39 8.66
C TYR A 315 -3.51 -5.67 9.07
N GLN A 316 -3.34 -6.24 10.28
CA GLN A 316 -2.03 -6.62 10.82
C GLN A 316 -1.34 -7.62 9.89
N GLU A 317 -0.11 -7.35 9.48
CA GLU A 317 0.55 -8.16 8.44
C GLU A 317 1.24 -9.42 9.00
N HIS A 318 1.31 -9.56 10.33
CA HIS A 318 1.85 -10.73 11.02
C HIS A 318 0.73 -11.46 11.78
N LEU A 319 0.53 -12.74 11.45
CA LEU A 319 -0.50 -13.58 12.07
C LEU A 319 0.14 -14.80 12.73
N ASP A 320 -0.24 -15.05 13.99
CA ASP A 320 0.13 -16.23 14.76
C ASP A 320 -1.06 -17.18 15.04
N ARG A 321 -2.29 -16.70 14.80
CA ARG A 321 -3.55 -17.41 15.03
C ARG A 321 -4.66 -16.83 14.15
N PRO A 322 -5.81 -17.51 13.99
CA PRO A 322 -6.90 -17.03 13.14
C PRO A 322 -7.73 -15.89 13.78
N LEU A 323 -7.05 -14.86 14.28
CA LEU A 323 -7.64 -13.60 14.73
C LEU A 323 -6.96 -12.45 13.98
N LEU A 324 -7.74 -11.66 13.28
CA LEU A 324 -7.28 -10.53 12.49
C LEU A 324 -7.64 -9.22 13.19
N PHE A 325 -6.66 -8.36 13.41
CA PHE A 325 -6.92 -6.95 13.71
C PHE A 325 -6.88 -6.15 12.41
N ALA A 326 -7.98 -5.46 12.10
CA ALA A 326 -8.23 -4.77 10.84
C ALA A 326 -8.69 -3.33 11.08
N THR A 327 -8.15 -2.38 10.34
CA THR A 327 -8.57 -0.98 10.33
C THR A 327 -9.65 -0.75 9.29
N TRP A 328 -10.64 0.06 9.66
CA TRP A 328 -11.85 0.28 8.88
C TRP A 328 -12.16 1.78 8.69
N PHE A 329 -11.13 2.61 8.55
CA PHE A 329 -11.23 4.09 8.55
C PHE A 329 -12.16 4.60 9.66
N SER A 330 -13.26 5.30 9.32
CA SER A 330 -14.26 5.77 10.29
C SER A 330 -14.92 4.65 11.12
N GLY A 331 -14.80 3.40 10.68
CA GLY A 331 -15.22 2.22 11.43
C GLY A 331 -14.26 1.84 12.56
N GLY A 332 -13.09 2.46 12.69
CA GLY A 332 -12.12 2.16 13.75
C GLY A 332 -11.38 0.84 13.53
N LEU A 333 -10.87 0.28 14.62
CA LEU A 333 -10.21 -1.02 14.67
C LEU A 333 -11.24 -2.14 14.91
N ARG A 334 -11.14 -3.23 14.16
CA ARG A 334 -11.99 -4.43 14.21
C ARG A 334 -11.15 -5.67 14.50
N ALA A 335 -11.60 -6.51 15.42
CA ALA A 335 -11.02 -7.81 15.69
C ALA A 335 -11.94 -8.90 15.11
N VAL A 336 -11.44 -9.63 14.12
CA VAL A 336 -12.21 -10.61 13.33
C VAL A 336 -11.63 -11.99 13.56
N ASP A 337 -12.39 -12.87 14.22
CA ASP A 337 -12.08 -14.30 14.32
C ASP A 337 -12.45 -14.96 12.99
N PHE A 338 -11.50 -15.69 12.40
CA PHE A 338 -11.71 -16.42 11.15
C PHE A 338 -11.31 -17.90 11.28
N SER A 339 -11.36 -18.44 12.51
CA SER A 339 -11.07 -19.86 12.79
C SER A 339 -11.95 -20.82 11.99
N ASP A 340 -13.21 -20.45 11.73
CA ASP A 340 -14.02 -20.96 10.62
C ASP A 340 -13.93 -19.97 9.44
N PRO A 341 -13.13 -20.25 8.40
CA PRO A 341 -12.91 -19.31 7.31
C PRO A 341 -14.13 -19.20 6.38
N TYR A 342 -15.18 -20.02 6.56
CA TYR A 342 -16.46 -19.85 5.88
C TYR A 342 -17.41 -18.89 6.61
N ARG A 343 -17.12 -18.59 7.89
CA ARG A 343 -17.97 -17.77 8.76
C ARG A 343 -17.11 -16.88 9.67
N PRO A 344 -16.30 -15.98 9.09
CA PRO A 344 -15.57 -14.99 9.88
C PRO A 344 -16.54 -14.13 10.69
N GLY A 345 -16.17 -13.77 11.92
CA GLY A 345 -17.02 -13.02 12.84
C GLY A 345 -16.25 -12.00 13.66
N GLU A 346 -16.89 -10.85 13.92
CA GLU A 346 -16.32 -9.84 14.80
C GLU A 346 -16.38 -10.32 16.26
N VAL A 347 -15.25 -10.23 16.97
CA VAL A 347 -15.13 -10.57 18.39
C VAL A 347 -14.76 -9.36 19.26
N GLY A 348 -14.55 -8.20 18.64
CA GLY A 348 -14.32 -6.94 19.34
C GLY A 348 -14.08 -5.79 18.37
N ALA A 349 -14.26 -4.58 18.87
CA ALA A 349 -13.98 -3.35 18.13
C ALA A 349 -13.45 -2.27 19.08
N PHE A 350 -12.65 -1.36 18.53
CA PHE A 350 -12.18 -0.16 19.20
C PHE A 350 -12.26 1.02 18.23
N ILE A 351 -13.08 2.02 18.56
CA ILE A 351 -13.20 3.25 17.80
C ILE A 351 -12.50 4.34 18.62
N PRO A 352 -11.38 4.91 18.14
CA PRO A 352 -10.69 5.94 18.89
C PRO A 352 -11.56 7.20 19.01
N ASP A 353 -11.24 8.03 20.00
CA ASP A 353 -11.81 9.39 20.08
C ASP A 353 -11.17 10.23 18.96
N PRO A 354 -11.97 10.92 18.10
CA PRO A 354 -11.43 11.79 17.06
C PRO A 354 -10.62 12.98 17.62
N GLY A 355 -10.62 13.18 18.95
CA GLY A 355 -9.84 14.17 19.66
C GLY A 355 -10.44 15.58 19.55
N LEU A 356 -9.83 16.53 20.26
CA LEU A 356 -10.35 17.89 20.44
C LEU A 356 -10.56 18.70 19.14
N ARG A 357 -10.00 18.25 18.00
CA ARG A 357 -10.11 18.90 16.69
C ARG A 357 -10.67 17.99 15.59
N GLY A 358 -10.83 16.70 15.84
CA GLY A 358 -11.30 15.76 14.83
C GLY A 358 -12.82 15.78 14.75
N LYS A 359 -13.33 15.98 13.53
CA LYS A 359 -14.74 15.72 13.23
C LYS A 359 -14.98 14.24 12.95
N ASN A 360 -13.92 13.47 12.69
CA ASN A 360 -14.02 12.09 12.25
C ASN A 360 -12.76 11.28 12.64
N VAL A 361 -12.94 9.97 12.75
CA VAL A 361 -11.90 8.92 12.92
C VAL A 361 -11.44 8.45 11.54
N GLN A 362 -10.14 8.21 11.33
CA GLN A 362 -9.60 7.71 10.05
C GLN A 362 -8.56 6.62 10.26
N THR A 363 -8.92 5.63 11.08
CA THR A 363 -8.05 4.54 11.49
C THR A 363 -7.47 3.80 10.28
N ASN A 364 -6.15 3.88 10.15
CA ASN A 364 -5.44 3.71 8.89
C ASN A 364 -4.49 2.50 8.90
N ASP A 365 -3.86 2.20 10.04
CA ASP A 365 -2.91 1.10 10.14
C ASP A 365 -2.94 0.43 11.51
N VAL A 366 -2.52 -0.83 11.56
CA VAL A 366 -2.48 -1.62 12.79
C VAL A 366 -1.28 -2.57 12.81
N GLU A 367 -0.65 -2.70 13.97
CA GLU A 367 0.37 -3.70 14.26
C GLU A 367 0.11 -4.32 15.64
N VAL A 368 0.49 -5.59 15.81
CA VAL A 368 0.35 -6.30 17.09
C VAL A 368 1.69 -6.91 17.48
N ASP A 369 2.14 -6.63 18.71
CA ASP A 369 3.39 -7.20 19.20
C ASP A 369 3.19 -8.57 19.88
N GLY A 370 4.30 -9.25 20.18
CA GLY A 370 4.30 -10.56 20.84
C GLY A 370 3.77 -10.56 22.28
N ARG A 371 3.46 -9.40 22.88
CA ARG A 371 2.79 -9.27 24.19
C ARG A 371 1.26 -9.19 24.02
N GLY A 372 0.77 -9.10 22.78
CA GLY A 372 -0.63 -8.89 22.46
C GLY A 372 -1.07 -7.42 22.56
N LEU A 373 -0.13 -6.47 22.59
CA LEU A 373 -0.48 -5.05 22.52
C LEU A 373 -0.78 -4.67 21.07
N VAL A 374 -1.89 -3.96 20.89
CA VAL A 374 -2.36 -3.50 19.58
C VAL A 374 -2.05 -2.01 19.42
N TYR A 375 -1.31 -1.67 18.37
CA TYR A 375 -0.90 -0.32 18.02
C TYR A 375 -1.71 0.13 16.82
N VAL A 376 -2.43 1.24 16.96
CA VAL A 376 -3.32 1.78 15.92
C VAL A 376 -2.84 3.15 15.50
N LEU A 377 -2.80 3.37 14.19
CA LEU A 377 -2.54 4.67 13.58
C LEU A 377 -3.87 5.24 13.07
N ASP A 378 -4.29 6.38 13.60
CA ASP A 378 -5.55 7.07 13.27
C ASP A 378 -5.32 8.42 12.59
#